data_AF-A0A351SRS5-F1
#
_entry.id   AF-A0A351SRS5-F1
#
_cell.length_a   1.000
_cell.length_b   1.000
_cell.length_c   1.000
_cell.angle_alpha   90.00
_cell.angle_beta   90.00
_cell.angle_gamma   90.00
#
_symmetry.space_group_name_H-M   'P 1'
#
loop_
_entity.id
_entity.type
_entity.pdbx_description
1 polymer ?
#
loop_
_entity_poly.entity_id
_entity_poly.type
_entity_poly.pdbx_seq_one_letter_code
_entity_poly.pdbx_strand_id
1 'polypeptide(L)'
;MLNIKYLLELMEEKGIPNMSALSRLTKIPYSTLNYMLTGHDMHVGTFVELSKFFNIPVDYMINKPYSVVVYTEDSEKVLSTTSLIEALVSNGL
;
A
#
# COMPACT_ATOMS: atom_id res chain seq x y z
N MET A 1 2.63 8.30 -7.73
CA MET A 1 1.39 7.69 -8.28
C MET A 1 0.84 6.67 -7.29
N LEU A 2 -0.48 6.59 -7.11
CA LEU A 2 -1.12 5.62 -6.20
C LEU A 2 -0.94 4.19 -6.73
N ASN A 3 -0.63 3.25 -5.83
CA ASN A 3 -0.72 1.83 -6.15
C ASN A 3 -2.17 1.35 -6.09
N ILE A 4 -2.88 1.49 -7.21
CA ILE A 4 -4.30 1.13 -7.33
C ILE A 4 -4.54 -0.33 -6.97
N LYS A 5 -3.67 -1.23 -7.41
CA LYS A 5 -3.80 -2.67 -7.13
C LYS A 5 -3.77 -2.92 -5.61
N TYR A 6 -2.82 -2.31 -4.92
CA TYR A 6 -2.73 -2.47 -3.46
C TYR A 6 -3.92 -1.82 -2.73
N LEU A 7 -4.42 -0.67 -3.20
CA LEU A 7 -5.64 -0.08 -2.64
C LEU A 7 -6.85 -1.01 -2.78
N LEU A 8 -7.01 -1.69 -3.93
CA LEU A 8 -8.10 -2.64 -4.12
C LEU A 8 -7.99 -3.86 -3.20
N GLU A 9 -6.78 -4.38 -2.99
CA GLU A 9 -6.52 -5.46 -2.02
C GLU A 9 -6.93 -5.02 -0.59
N LEU A 10 -6.52 -3.83 -0.16
CA LEU A 10 -6.91 -3.28 1.15
C LEU A 10 -8.43 -3.08 1.28
N MET A 11 -9.10 -2.67 0.20
CA MET A 11 -10.56 -2.55 0.17
C MET A 11 -11.22 -3.91 0.32
N GLU A 12 -10.73 -4.94 -0.35
CA GLU A 12 -11.22 -6.32 -0.25
C GLU A 12 -11.07 -6.86 1.18
N GLU A 13 -9.89 -6.70 1.79
CA GLU A 13 -9.62 -7.11 3.18
C GLU A 13 -10.54 -6.44 4.20
N LYS A 14 -10.93 -5.19 3.96
CA LYS A 14 -11.85 -4.42 4.81
C LYS A 14 -13.33 -4.59 4.43
N GLY A 15 -13.65 -5.39 3.41
CA GLY A 15 -15.02 -5.58 2.94
C GLY A 15 -15.65 -4.32 2.32
N ILE A 16 -14.85 -3.46 1.71
CA ILE A 16 -15.29 -2.21 1.07
C ILE A 16 -15.61 -2.51 -0.41
N PRO A 17 -16.88 -2.48 -0.82
CA PRO A 17 -17.29 -3.04 -2.11
C PRO A 17 -16.93 -2.19 -3.32
N ASN A 18 -16.74 -0.88 -3.15
CA ASN A 18 -16.45 0.04 -4.25
C ASN A 18 -15.92 1.38 -3.75
N MET A 19 -15.42 2.21 -4.68
CA MET A 19 -14.85 3.52 -4.38
C MET A 19 -15.86 4.52 -3.80
N SER A 20 -17.15 4.38 -4.11
CA SER A 20 -18.19 5.20 -3.50
C SER A 20 -18.33 4.89 -2.01
N ALA A 21 -18.27 3.62 -1.63
CA ALA A 21 -18.23 3.20 -0.24
C ALA A 21 -16.95 3.70 0.46
N LEU A 22 -15.79 3.56 -0.19
CA LEU A 22 -14.54 4.09 0.33
C LEU A 22 -14.63 5.60 0.59
N SER A 23 -15.14 6.37 -0.36
CA SER A 23 -15.35 7.82 -0.25
C SER A 23 -16.18 8.20 0.98
N ARG A 24 -17.27 7.47 1.26
CA ARG A 24 -18.10 7.73 2.44
C ARG A 24 -17.38 7.41 3.75
N LEU A 25 -16.59 6.34 3.76
CA LEU A 25 -15.87 5.87 4.96
C LEU A 25 -14.68 6.78 5.31
N THR A 26 -13.92 7.19 4.30
CA THR A 26 -12.73 8.04 4.48
C THR A 26 -13.06 9.54 4.51
N LYS A 27 -14.27 9.91 4.06
CA LYS A 27 -14.69 11.29 3.79
C LYS A 27 -13.90 11.98 2.66
N ILE A 28 -13.08 11.24 1.92
CA ILE A 28 -12.41 11.74 0.72
C ILE A 28 -13.45 11.82 -0.40
N PRO A 29 -13.58 12.94 -1.13
CA PRO A 29 -14.51 13.05 -2.24
C PRO A 29 -14.29 11.97 -3.31
N TYR A 30 -15.37 11.39 -3.82
CA TYR A 30 -15.29 10.38 -4.88
C TYR A 30 -14.55 10.88 -6.12
N SER A 31 -14.74 12.16 -6.48
CA SER A 31 -14.01 12.80 -7.58
C SER A 31 -12.50 12.78 -7.33
N THR A 32 -12.05 13.05 -6.11
CA THR A 32 -10.65 12.95 -5.71
C THR A 32 -10.14 11.53 -5.86
N LEU A 33 -10.85 10.53 -5.33
CA LEU A 33 -10.46 9.12 -5.50
C LEU A 33 -10.40 8.70 -6.97
N ASN A 34 -11.37 9.10 -7.78
CA ASN A 34 -11.41 8.81 -9.21
C ASN A 34 -10.27 9.50 -9.98
N TYR A 35 -9.91 10.73 -9.58
CA TYR A 35 -8.77 11.45 -10.13
C TYR A 35 -7.43 10.74 -9.83
N MET A 36 -7.34 10.05 -8.69
CA MET A 36 -6.17 9.24 -8.34
C MET A 36 -6.02 8.00 -9.23
N LEU A 37 -7.16 7.40 -9.63
CA LEU A 37 -7.16 6.21 -10.48
C LEU A 37 -6.68 6.49 -11.91
N THR A 38 -6.82 7.73 -12.38
CA THR A 38 -6.40 8.13 -13.73
C THR A 38 -4.93 8.52 -13.82
N GLY A 39 -4.16 8.34 -12.72
CA GLY A 39 -2.70 8.53 -12.72
C GLY A 39 -2.23 9.97 -12.51
N HIS A 40 -3.12 10.87 -12.10
CA HIS A 40 -2.73 12.26 -11.82
C HIS A 40 -1.99 12.39 -10.47
N ASP A 41 -1.18 13.44 -10.36
CA ASP A 41 -0.47 13.76 -9.12
C ASP A 41 -1.45 14.11 -8.01
N MET A 42 -1.14 13.60 -6.82
CA MET A 42 -1.99 13.70 -5.65
C MET A 42 -1.47 14.74 -4.68
N HIS A 43 -2.40 15.38 -3.98
CA HIS A 43 -2.07 16.06 -2.74
C HIS A 43 -1.68 15.02 -1.68
N VAL A 44 -0.54 15.25 -1.03
CA VAL A 44 0.00 14.42 0.06
C VAL A 44 -1.05 14.15 1.16
N GLY A 45 -1.95 15.11 1.39
CA GLY A 45 -3.05 14.97 2.35
C GLY A 45 -3.94 13.74 2.10
N THR A 46 -4.28 13.44 0.84
CA THR A 46 -5.13 12.30 0.50
C THR A 46 -4.44 10.96 0.78
N PHE A 47 -3.12 10.87 0.54
CA PHE A 47 -2.33 9.70 0.93
C PHE A 47 -2.32 9.51 2.45
N VAL A 48 -2.15 10.59 3.20
CA VAL A 48 -2.16 10.54 4.67
C VAL A 48 -3.51 10.07 5.20
N GLU A 49 -4.62 10.56 4.65
CA GLU A 49 -5.96 10.13 5.05
C GLU A 49 -6.22 8.64 4.77
N LEU A 50 -5.86 8.15 3.58
CA LEU A 50 -5.97 6.73 3.24
C LEU A 50 -5.08 5.87 4.13
N SER A 51 -3.83 6.28 4.35
CA SER A 51 -2.88 5.54 5.20
C SER A 51 -3.39 5.40 6.64
N LYS A 52 -3.98 6.47 7.20
CA LYS A 52 -4.60 6.45 8.53
C LYS A 52 -5.83 5.55 8.57
N PHE A 53 -6.66 5.60 7.53
CA PHE A 53 -7.86 4.77 7.44
C PHE A 53 -7.53 3.27 7.39
N PHE A 54 -6.53 2.89 6.59
CA PHE A 54 -6.08 1.50 6.46
C PHE A 54 -5.09 1.07 7.54
N ASN A 55 -4.62 2.00 8.39
CA ASN A 55 -3.61 1.79 9.42
C ASN A 55 -2.29 1.20 8.86
N ILE A 56 -1.78 1.82 7.80
CA ILE A 56 -0.52 1.44 7.13
C ILE A 56 0.39 2.66 6.94
N PRO A 57 1.69 2.47 6.70
CA PRO A 57 2.58 3.56 6.31
C PRO A 57 2.12 4.25 5.03
N VAL A 58 2.29 5.58 4.96
CA VAL A 58 1.95 6.39 3.77
C VAL A 58 2.66 5.85 2.52
N ASP A 59 3.92 5.45 2.67
CA ASP A 59 4.76 4.96 1.59
C ASP A 59 4.17 3.71 0.92
N TYR A 60 3.38 2.93 1.67
CA TYR A 60 2.78 1.70 1.15
C TYR A 60 1.65 1.98 0.15
N MET A 61 1.04 3.17 0.23
CA MET A 61 0.07 3.63 -0.75
C MET A 61 0.69 3.89 -2.13
N ILE A 62 2.01 4.06 -2.18
CA ILE A 62 2.78 4.32 -3.39
C ILE A 62 3.50 3.03 -3.83
N ASN A 63 4.16 2.35 -2.90
CA ASN A 63 4.95 1.15 -3.13
C ASN A 63 4.39 -0.02 -2.31
N LYS A 64 4.02 -1.13 -2.94
CA LYS A 64 3.59 -2.31 -2.16
C LYS A 64 4.81 -2.87 -1.40
N PRO A 65 4.71 -3.16 -0.09
CA PRO A 65 5.77 -3.86 0.61
C PRO A 65 5.98 -5.24 -0.03
N TYR A 66 7.24 -5.60 -0.25
CA TYR A 66 7.60 -6.93 -0.69
C TYR A 66 7.89 -7.79 0.55
N SER A 67 7.16 -8.90 0.68
CA SER A 67 7.61 -9.97 1.58
C SER A 67 8.68 -10.75 0.84
N VAL A 68 9.93 -10.63 1.29
CA VAL A 68 11.06 -11.40 0.75
C VAL A 68 11.23 -12.62 1.65
N VAL A 69 11.13 -13.80 1.05
CA VAL A 69 11.47 -15.05 1.71
C VAL A 69 12.93 -15.35 1.39
N VAL A 70 13.79 -15.34 2.41
CA VAL A 70 15.20 -15.70 2.27
C VAL A 70 15.35 -17.17 2.65
N TYR A 71 15.81 -17.97 1.70
CA TYR A 71 16.20 -19.36 1.92
C TYR A 71 17.68 -19.40 2.26
N THR A 72 18.01 -19.87 3.47
CA THR A 72 19.37 -20.22 3.88
C THR A 72 19.50 -21.75 3.92
N GLU A 73 20.74 -22.28 3.94
CA GLU A 73 20.98 -23.73 3.99
C GLU A 73 20.25 -24.42 5.16
N ASP A 74 20.02 -23.69 6.27
CA ASP A 74 19.47 -24.23 7.51
C ASP A 74 18.05 -23.73 7.85
N SER A 75 17.51 -22.71 7.17
CA SER A 75 16.21 -22.13 7.54
C SER A 75 15.56 -21.25 6.48
N GLU A 76 14.23 -21.16 6.56
CA GLU A 76 13.40 -20.18 5.86
C GLU A 76 13.12 -18.99 6.79
N LYS A 77 13.43 -17.76 6.33
CA LYS A 77 13.06 -16.51 7.03
C LYS A 77 12.22 -15.63 6.13
N VAL A 78 11.04 -15.25 6.63
CA VAL A 78 10.17 -14.25 5.99
C VAL A 78 10.52 -12.87 6.52
N LEU A 79 10.88 -11.95 5.61
CA LEU A 79 11.19 -10.57 5.94
C LEU A 79 10.23 -9.63 5.23
N SER A 80 9.62 -8.72 6.00
CA SER A 80 8.85 -7.61 5.45
C SER A 80 9.80 -6.47 5.12
N THR A 81 9.96 -6.15 3.83
CA THR A 81 10.82 -5.06 3.37
C THR A 81 10.14 -4.24 2.27
N THR A 82 10.55 -2.99 2.12
CA THR A 82 10.14 -2.15 0.98
C THR A 82 11.08 -2.29 -0.22
N SER A 83 12.24 -2.93 -0.04
CA SER A 83 13.27 -3.07 -1.07
C SER A 83 14.02 -4.41 -0.97
N LEU A 84 14.30 -5.01 -2.14
CA LEU A 84 15.18 -6.19 -2.25
C LEU A 84 16.60 -5.92 -1.76
N ILE A 85 17.10 -4.69 -1.97
CA ILE A 85 18.45 -4.29 -1.54
C ILE A 85 18.53 -4.27 -0.01
N GLU A 86 17.50 -3.73 0.66
CA GLU A 86 17.42 -3.74 2.13
C GLU A 86 17.38 -5.16 2.68
N ALA A 87 16.70 -6.09 2.01
CA ALA A 87 16.67 -7.50 2.40
C ALA A 87 18.04 -8.19 2.26
N LEU A 88 18.79 -7.93 1.20
CA LEU A 88 20.12 -8.51 0.97
C LEU A 88 21.13 -7.98 2.02
N VAL A 89 21.21 -6.66 2.16
CA VAL A 89 22.13 -5.99 3.11
C VAL A 89 21.85 -6.40 4.56
N SER A 90 20.57 -6.51 4.96
CA SER A 90 20.20 -6.89 6.34
C SER A 90 20.55 -8.34 6.69
N ASN A 91 20.74 -9.22 5.70
CA ASN A 91 21.16 -10.61 5.90
C ASN A 91 22.63 -10.88 5.54
N GLY A 92 23.39 -9.86 5.16
CA GLY A 92 24.80 -10.01 4.81
C GLY A 92 25.03 -10.81 3.52
N LEU A 93 24.09 -10.79 2.58
CA LEU A 93 24.20 -11.36 1.23
C LEU A 93 24.65 -10.30 0.20
#